data_AF-A0A1B1UBE2-F1
#
_entry.id   AF-A0A1B1UBE2-F1
#
_cell.length_a   1.000
_cell.length_b   1.000
_cell.length_c   1.000
_cell.angle_alpha   90.00
_cell.angle_beta   90.00
_cell.angle_gamma   90.00
#
_symmetry.space_group_name_H-M   'P 1'
#
loop_
_entity.id
_entity.type
_entity.pdbx_description
1 polymer ?
#
loop_
_entity_poly.entity_id
_entity_poly.type
_entity_poly.pdbx_seq_one_letter_code
_entity_poly.pdbx_strand_id
1 'polypeptide(L)'
;MSEQLSDRAGLPGLIDRLKQFIPAKFRRDAAVVPVVRLSGVIGAVTPLRPGLTLAGIAKTLERAFATRHAKAVALVINSPGGSPVQSRQIYLRIRQLAAEKKLPVLVFVEDVAASGGYTIACAGDEIFCDPSSILGSIGVVGGSFGFQDLIKRIGVERRLYTAGEHKAMLDPFLPEDPDDVARLKTLQREIHAIFIALVKDSRGARLKEADDVLFTGEYWAGERSVSLGLADKIGDLRSTLRERYGDKVLTPVIAPASGMLAGLLGRRSPGAGSLADGIGGLPDDLISALETRAIWAKFGF
;
A
#
# COMPACT_ATOMS: atom_id res chain seq x y z
N MET A 1 -19.81 15.42 67.15
CA MET A 1 -20.38 14.07 66.97
C MET A 1 -21.04 14.06 65.59
N SER A 2 -20.73 13.06 64.75
CA SER A 2 -21.10 12.92 63.32
C SER A 2 -20.23 13.74 62.34
N GLU A 3 -19.66 13.22 61.26
CA GLU A 3 -19.18 11.89 60.87
C GLU A 3 -18.34 12.18 59.61
N GLN A 4 -17.05 11.86 59.61
CA GLN A 4 -16.22 11.87 58.41
C GLN A 4 -16.48 10.55 57.68
N LEU A 5 -17.15 10.63 56.53
CA LEU A 5 -17.40 9.48 55.67
C LEU A 5 -16.12 9.08 54.93
N SER A 6 -15.90 7.78 54.97
CA SER A 6 -14.73 7.01 54.57
C SER A 6 -14.31 7.19 53.12
N ASP A 7 -13.04 7.54 52.95
CA ASP A 7 -12.25 7.25 51.76
C ASP A 7 -11.71 5.82 51.88
N ARG A 8 -12.34 4.85 51.22
CA ARG A 8 -11.84 3.47 51.12
C ARG A 8 -11.48 3.17 49.67
N ALA A 9 -10.23 3.45 49.35
CA ALA A 9 -9.53 2.87 48.21
C ALA A 9 -9.60 1.33 48.30
N GLY A 10 -10.37 0.72 47.39
CA GLY A 10 -10.47 -0.74 47.28
C GLY A 10 -9.13 -1.34 46.87
N LEU A 11 -8.54 -2.15 47.75
CA LEU A 11 -7.39 -2.99 47.42
C LEU A 11 -7.76 -3.93 46.26
N PRO A 12 -6.92 -4.08 45.22
CA PRO A 12 -7.19 -5.00 44.13
C PRO A 12 -7.26 -6.43 44.67
N GLY A 13 -8.38 -7.11 44.39
CA GLY A 13 -8.67 -8.43 44.91
C GLY A 13 -7.60 -9.46 44.52
N LEU A 14 -7.50 -10.54 45.29
CA LEU A 14 -6.56 -11.65 45.09
C LEU A 14 -6.56 -12.19 43.64
N ILE A 15 -7.71 -12.11 42.96
CA ILE A 15 -7.91 -12.52 41.57
C ILE A 15 -7.14 -11.61 40.58
N ASP A 16 -7.10 -10.29 40.79
CA ASP A 16 -6.34 -9.36 39.94
C ASP A 16 -4.83 -9.54 40.10
N ARG A 17 -4.38 -9.86 41.32
CA ARG A 17 -2.99 -10.26 41.59
C ARG A 17 -2.60 -11.61 41.01
N LEU A 18 -3.54 -12.49 40.70
CA LEU A 18 -3.26 -13.77 40.01
C LEU A 18 -3.28 -13.60 38.49
N LYS A 19 -4.11 -12.70 37.94
CA LYS A 19 -4.14 -12.35 36.51
C LYS A 19 -2.82 -11.78 35.98
N GLN A 20 -2.02 -11.12 36.83
CA GLN A 20 -0.73 -10.55 36.41
C GLN A 20 0.34 -11.61 36.07
N PHE A 21 0.22 -12.82 36.62
CA PHE A 21 1.12 -13.96 36.34
C PHE A 21 0.71 -14.76 35.09
N ILE A 22 -0.46 -14.50 34.52
CA ILE A 22 -0.90 -15.11 33.27
C ILE A 22 -0.21 -14.38 32.10
N PRO A 23 0.48 -15.08 31.19
CA PRO A 23 1.07 -14.48 29.99
C PRO A 23 0.02 -13.65 29.24
N ALA A 24 0.38 -12.47 28.73
CA ALA A 24 -0.57 -11.55 28.09
C ALA A 24 -1.47 -12.21 27.02
N LYS A 25 -0.93 -13.22 26.31
CA LYS A 25 -1.63 -14.06 25.32
C LYS A 25 -2.81 -14.89 25.86
N PHE A 26 -2.89 -15.12 27.18
CA PHE A 26 -3.96 -15.90 27.83
C PHE A 26 -4.91 -15.05 28.67
N ARG A 27 -4.67 -13.74 28.77
CA ARG A 27 -5.62 -12.82 29.42
C ARG A 27 -6.76 -12.57 28.44
N ARG A 28 -7.98 -12.97 28.82
CA ARG A 28 -9.21 -12.71 28.03
C ARG A 28 -9.61 -11.21 27.99
N ASP A 29 -8.88 -10.37 28.70
CA ASP A 29 -9.24 -8.97 28.95
C ASP A 29 -8.63 -7.99 27.92
N ALA A 30 -7.81 -8.45 26.96
CA ALA A 30 -7.16 -7.59 25.98
C ALA A 30 -7.73 -7.80 24.57
N ALA A 31 -8.17 -6.72 23.93
CA ALA A 31 -8.54 -6.72 22.52
C ALA A 31 -7.33 -7.08 21.64
N VAL A 32 -7.57 -7.81 20.55
CA VAL A 32 -6.52 -8.18 19.59
C VAL A 32 -6.83 -7.54 18.24
N VAL A 33 -5.84 -6.86 17.67
CA VAL A 33 -5.92 -6.23 16.33
C VAL A 33 -4.65 -6.61 15.56
N PRO A 34 -4.64 -7.69 14.76
CA PRO A 34 -3.50 -8.03 13.92
C PRO A 34 -3.16 -6.91 12.94
N VAL A 35 -1.87 -6.67 12.74
CA VAL A 35 -1.33 -5.61 11.89
C VAL A 35 -0.63 -6.21 10.68
N VAL A 36 -1.00 -5.80 9.47
CA VAL A 36 -0.31 -6.15 8.23
C VAL A 36 0.31 -4.90 7.62
N ARG A 37 1.60 -4.95 7.29
CA ARG A 37 2.31 -3.86 6.61
C ARG A 37 2.35 -4.12 5.11
N LEU A 38 1.89 -3.15 4.34
CA LEU A 38 1.83 -3.15 2.88
C LEU A 38 2.69 -1.98 2.38
N SER A 39 3.95 -2.27 2.05
CA SER A 39 4.92 -1.24 1.68
C SER A 39 5.59 -1.54 0.34
N GLY A 40 5.88 -0.48 -0.42
CA GLY A 40 6.59 -0.54 -1.69
C GLY A 40 5.70 -0.35 -2.92
N VAL A 41 6.32 -0.44 -4.10
CA VAL A 41 5.66 -0.35 -5.40
C VAL A 41 4.79 -1.60 -5.62
N ILE A 42 3.59 -1.41 -6.14
CA ILE A 42 2.62 -2.49 -6.38
C ILE A 42 2.85 -3.11 -7.76
N GLY A 43 2.97 -4.43 -7.83
CA GLY A 43 3.25 -5.17 -9.06
C GLY A 43 4.66 -5.75 -9.14
N ALA A 44 5.01 -6.27 -10.31
CA ALA A 44 6.29 -6.92 -10.53
C ALA A 44 7.37 -5.86 -10.85
N VAL A 45 8.12 -5.45 -9.83
CA VAL A 45 9.35 -4.65 -9.99
C VAL A 45 10.56 -5.57 -9.82
N THR A 46 10.81 -6.38 -10.85
CA THR A 46 11.99 -7.26 -11.05
C THR A 46 12.09 -8.54 -10.19
N PRO A 47 12.83 -9.58 -10.66
CA PRO A 47 12.95 -10.88 -9.98
C PRO A 47 13.58 -10.84 -8.58
N LEU A 48 14.41 -9.83 -8.30
CA LEU A 48 15.19 -9.73 -7.06
C LEU A 48 14.60 -8.74 -6.03
N ARG A 49 13.66 -7.88 -6.42
CA ARG A 49 12.92 -6.97 -5.52
C ARG A 49 11.41 -7.04 -5.75
N PRO A 50 10.77 -8.17 -5.42
CA PRO A 50 9.36 -8.35 -5.72
C PRO A 50 8.54 -7.23 -5.07
N GLY A 51 7.81 -6.47 -5.90
CA GLY A 51 6.88 -5.47 -5.41
C GLY A 51 5.67 -6.11 -4.76
N LEU A 52 4.76 -5.28 -4.26
CA LEU A 52 3.55 -5.74 -3.60
C LEU A 52 2.63 -6.43 -4.61
N THR A 53 2.43 -7.74 -4.47
CA THR A 53 1.51 -8.53 -5.31
C THR A 53 0.55 -9.31 -4.43
N LEU A 54 -0.65 -9.60 -4.94
CA LEU A 54 -1.61 -10.44 -4.22
C LEU A 54 -1.01 -11.79 -3.86
N ALA A 55 -0.28 -12.42 -4.80
CA ALA A 55 0.37 -13.72 -4.57
C ALA A 55 1.35 -13.68 -3.38
N GLY A 56 2.12 -12.59 -3.24
CA GLY A 56 3.08 -12.41 -2.14
C GLY A 56 2.42 -12.18 -0.77
N ILE A 57 1.24 -11.56 -0.72
CA ILE A 57 0.61 -11.18 0.56
C ILE A 57 -0.64 -11.98 0.93
N ALA A 58 -1.19 -12.81 0.04
CA ALA A 58 -2.45 -13.52 0.26
C ALA A 58 -2.45 -14.33 1.58
N LYS A 59 -1.39 -15.13 1.82
CA LYS A 59 -1.25 -15.91 3.06
C LYS A 59 -1.11 -15.03 4.31
N THR A 60 -0.45 -13.87 4.18
CA THR A 60 -0.29 -12.91 5.27
C THR A 60 -1.63 -12.28 5.64
N LEU A 61 -2.42 -11.88 4.65
CA LEU A 61 -3.78 -11.40 4.85
C LEU A 61 -4.67 -12.47 5.47
N GLU A 62 -4.66 -13.69 4.93
CA GLU A 62 -5.43 -14.82 5.47
C GLU A 62 -5.11 -15.09 6.95
N ARG A 63 -3.83 -15.07 7.33
CA ARG A 63 -3.41 -15.23 8.72
C ARG A 63 -3.88 -14.09 9.60
N ALA A 64 -3.82 -12.84 9.12
CA ALA A 64 -4.33 -11.70 9.87
C ALA A 64 -5.82 -11.85 10.16
N PHE A 65 -6.63 -12.12 9.12
CA PHE A 65 -8.07 -12.32 9.25
C PHE A 65 -8.45 -13.61 10.01
N ALA A 66 -7.56 -14.61 10.09
CA ALA A 66 -7.73 -15.80 10.92
C ALA A 66 -7.30 -15.62 12.38
N THR A 67 -6.86 -14.43 12.80
CA THR A 67 -6.42 -14.19 14.18
C THR A 67 -7.57 -14.38 15.16
N ARG A 68 -7.38 -15.29 16.11
CA ARG A 68 -8.40 -15.65 17.10
C ARG A 68 -8.80 -14.45 17.95
N HIS A 69 -10.11 -14.24 18.11
CA HIS A 69 -10.69 -13.14 18.90
C HIS A 69 -10.28 -11.73 18.43
N ALA A 70 -9.87 -11.58 17.16
CA ALA A 70 -9.60 -10.26 16.59
C ALA A 70 -10.86 -9.38 16.64
N LYS A 71 -10.67 -8.09 16.97
CA LYS A 71 -11.72 -7.07 16.96
C LYS A 71 -11.76 -6.28 15.65
N ALA A 72 -10.61 -6.20 14.98
CA ALA A 72 -10.40 -5.55 13.69
C ALA A 72 -9.13 -6.11 13.05
N VAL A 73 -8.89 -5.81 11.78
CA VAL A 73 -7.58 -5.95 11.14
C VAL A 73 -7.04 -4.56 10.84
N ALA A 74 -5.80 -4.28 11.24
CA ALA A 74 -5.13 -3.03 10.90
C ALA A 74 -4.20 -3.25 9.69
N LEU A 75 -4.35 -2.40 8.68
CA LEU A 75 -3.45 -2.36 7.52
C LEU A 75 -2.63 -1.09 7.59
N VAL A 76 -1.31 -1.22 7.53
CA VAL A 76 -0.39 -0.09 7.47
C VAL A 76 0.12 0.02 6.04
N ILE A 77 -0.15 1.13 5.36
CA ILE A 77 0.13 1.33 3.94
C ILE A 77 1.22 2.39 3.77
N ASN A 78 2.25 2.04 3.01
CA ASN A 78 3.27 2.97 2.54
C ASN A 78 3.66 2.65 1.09
N SER A 79 2.89 3.19 0.13
CA SER A 79 3.01 2.82 -1.28
C SER A 79 2.76 4.01 -2.22
N PRO A 80 3.64 4.20 -3.22
CA PRO A 80 3.50 5.23 -4.26
C PRO A 80 2.53 4.80 -5.38
N GLY A 81 1.93 3.61 -5.26
CA GLY A 81 1.10 2.99 -6.29
C GLY A 81 1.85 1.95 -7.11
N GLY A 82 1.37 1.73 -8.34
CA GLY A 82 1.92 0.74 -9.27
C GLY A 82 0.81 0.12 -10.12
N SER A 83 0.88 -1.20 -10.32
CA SER A 83 -0.05 -1.93 -11.19
C SER A 83 -1.52 -1.74 -10.78
N PRO A 84 -2.41 -1.26 -11.68
CA PRO A 84 -3.84 -1.10 -11.38
C PRO A 84 -4.50 -2.45 -11.10
N VAL A 85 -4.08 -3.51 -11.79
CA VAL A 85 -4.60 -4.87 -11.61
C VAL A 85 -4.26 -5.42 -10.23
N GLN A 86 -2.97 -5.38 -9.84
CA GLN A 86 -2.55 -5.90 -8.53
C GLN A 86 -3.18 -5.10 -7.39
N SER A 87 -3.27 -3.78 -7.53
CA SER A 87 -3.94 -2.90 -6.55
C SER A 87 -5.39 -3.31 -6.33
N ARG A 88 -6.15 -3.51 -7.41
CA ARG A 88 -7.55 -3.93 -7.34
C ARG A 88 -7.71 -5.37 -6.81
N GLN A 89 -6.82 -6.29 -7.19
CA GLN A 89 -6.83 -7.66 -6.68
C GLN A 89 -6.59 -7.72 -5.16
N ILE A 90 -5.66 -6.92 -4.66
CA ILE A 90 -5.39 -6.80 -3.22
C ILE A 90 -6.60 -6.18 -2.50
N TYR A 91 -7.15 -5.08 -3.02
CA TYR A 91 -8.37 -4.46 -2.51
C TYR A 91 -9.51 -5.48 -2.38
N LEU A 92 -9.80 -6.23 -3.45
CA LEU A 92 -10.88 -7.23 -3.45
C LEU A 92 -10.63 -8.33 -2.44
N ARG A 93 -9.39 -8.82 -2.32
CA ARG A 93 -9.07 -9.87 -1.34
C ARG A 93 -9.28 -9.39 0.10
N ILE A 94 -8.89 -8.15 0.41
CA ILE A 94 -9.12 -7.55 1.72
C ILE A 94 -10.63 -7.46 2.00
N ARG A 95 -11.43 -6.93 1.08
CA ARG A 95 -12.90 -6.82 1.25
C ARG A 95 -13.58 -8.17 1.38
N GLN A 96 -13.15 -9.17 0.60
CA GLN A 96 -13.65 -10.53 0.69
C GLN A 96 -13.38 -11.12 2.09
N LEU A 97 -12.14 -11.03 2.58
CA LEU A 97 -11.77 -11.52 3.90
C LEU A 97 -12.51 -10.78 5.03
N ALA A 98 -12.68 -9.46 4.91
CA ALA A 98 -13.44 -8.65 5.85
C ALA A 98 -14.91 -9.10 5.93
N ALA A 99 -15.55 -9.34 4.78
CA ALA A 99 -16.91 -9.86 4.72
C ALA A 99 -17.03 -11.29 5.29
N GLU A 100 -16.14 -12.20 4.89
CA GLU A 100 -16.12 -13.59 5.35
C GLU A 100 -15.94 -13.70 6.87
N LYS A 101 -15.07 -12.86 7.44
CA LYS A 101 -14.76 -12.87 8.88
C LYS A 101 -15.57 -11.88 9.72
N LYS A 102 -16.34 -11.00 9.06
CA LYS A 102 -17.10 -9.91 9.70
C LYS A 102 -16.20 -9.05 10.61
N LEU A 103 -15.00 -8.75 10.13
CA LEU A 103 -14.02 -7.94 10.85
C LEU A 103 -13.87 -6.58 10.17
N PRO A 104 -13.94 -5.47 10.92
CA PRO A 104 -13.64 -4.16 10.37
C PRO A 104 -12.16 -4.05 10.01
N VAL A 105 -11.87 -3.31 8.96
CA VAL A 105 -10.53 -3.03 8.44
C VAL A 105 -10.19 -1.57 8.73
N LEU A 106 -9.15 -1.35 9.52
CA LEU A 106 -8.63 -0.03 9.84
C LEU A 106 -7.34 0.20 9.06
N VAL A 107 -7.33 1.19 8.18
CA VAL A 107 -6.16 1.53 7.36
C VAL A 107 -5.41 2.69 8.00
N PHE A 108 -4.10 2.56 8.10
CA PHE A 108 -3.19 3.61 8.59
C PHE A 108 -2.19 3.90 7.47
N VAL A 109 -2.25 5.10 6.92
CA VAL A 109 -1.29 5.59 5.93
C VAL A 109 -0.07 6.11 6.67
N GLU A 110 1.12 5.63 6.31
CA GLU A 110 2.39 6.19 6.76
C GLU A 110 2.76 7.39 5.87
N ASP A 111 3.85 7.29 5.11
CA ASP A 111 4.30 8.42 4.28
C ASP A 111 3.36 8.63 3.08
N VAL A 112 3.04 7.56 2.35
CA VAL A 112 2.30 7.66 1.08
C VAL A 112 1.25 6.56 0.95
N ALA A 113 0.04 6.92 0.54
CA ALA A 113 -0.95 6.02 -0.04
C ALA A 113 -1.53 6.67 -1.29
N ALA A 114 -0.81 6.56 -2.40
CA ALA A 114 -1.12 7.24 -3.65
C ALA A 114 -1.40 6.25 -4.79
N SER A 115 -2.25 6.62 -5.73
CA SER A 115 -2.61 5.81 -6.90
C SER A 115 -3.05 4.41 -6.49
N GLY A 116 -2.38 3.35 -6.96
CA GLY A 116 -2.65 1.97 -6.51
C GLY A 116 -2.60 1.76 -4.99
N GLY A 117 -1.78 2.53 -4.26
CA GLY A 117 -1.74 2.50 -2.79
C GLY A 117 -3.04 3.04 -2.18
N TYR A 118 -3.60 4.10 -2.79
CA TYR A 118 -4.91 4.64 -2.39
C TYR A 118 -6.06 3.68 -2.73
N THR A 119 -5.97 2.95 -3.84
CA THR A 119 -6.90 1.84 -4.16
C THR A 119 -6.94 0.80 -3.04
N ILE A 120 -5.77 0.41 -2.50
CA ILE A 120 -5.71 -0.54 -1.37
C ILE A 120 -6.24 0.12 -0.10
N ALA A 121 -5.94 1.40 0.15
CA ALA A 121 -6.46 2.13 1.31
C ALA A 121 -7.99 2.18 1.34
N CYS A 122 -8.63 2.30 0.17
CA CYS A 122 -10.09 2.25 0.02
C CYS A 122 -10.71 0.90 0.46
N ALA A 123 -9.91 -0.15 0.70
CA ALA A 123 -10.42 -1.40 1.27
C ALA A 123 -10.76 -1.29 2.77
N GLY A 124 -10.23 -0.28 3.45
CA GLY A 124 -10.53 0.04 4.84
C GLY A 124 -11.96 0.55 5.03
N ASP A 125 -12.57 0.18 6.15
CA ASP A 125 -13.82 0.82 6.61
C ASP A 125 -13.53 2.23 7.17
N GLU A 126 -12.31 2.44 7.68
CA GLU A 126 -11.77 3.73 8.10
C GLU A 126 -10.30 3.88 7.67
N ILE A 127 -9.92 5.08 7.27
CA ILE A 127 -8.58 5.48 6.82
C ILE A 127 -8.06 6.58 7.75
N PHE A 128 -6.96 6.29 8.42
CA PHE A 128 -6.21 7.19 9.28
C PHE A 128 -4.91 7.61 8.59
N CYS A 129 -4.45 8.83 8.85
CA CYS A 129 -3.20 9.35 8.30
C CYS A 129 -2.54 10.35 9.25
N ASP A 130 -1.25 10.61 9.05
CA ASP A 130 -0.54 11.75 9.64
C ASP A 130 -0.89 13.04 8.88
N PRO A 131 -0.85 14.24 9.49
CA PRO A 131 -1.02 15.51 8.77
C PRO A 131 -0.13 15.64 7.53
N SER A 132 1.05 15.02 7.54
CA SER A 132 2.05 15.06 6.48
C SER A 132 1.99 13.87 5.52
N SER A 133 1.13 12.87 5.77
CA SER A 133 0.92 11.76 4.83
C SER A 133 0.43 12.28 3.48
N ILE A 134 0.86 11.64 2.39
CA ILE A 134 0.41 11.96 1.03
C ILE A 134 -0.63 10.92 0.58
N LEU A 135 -1.84 11.36 0.26
CA LEU A 135 -2.93 10.52 -0.23
C LEU A 135 -3.46 11.02 -1.57
N GLY A 136 -4.23 10.17 -2.25
CA GLY A 136 -4.87 10.51 -3.53
C GLY A 136 -4.05 10.01 -4.71
N SER A 137 -3.68 10.89 -5.63
CA SER A 137 -3.15 10.53 -6.94
C SER A 137 -4.10 9.60 -7.69
N ILE A 138 -5.39 9.95 -7.69
CA ILE A 138 -6.45 9.18 -8.33
C ILE A 138 -6.43 9.50 -9.82
N GLY A 139 -5.67 8.70 -10.56
CA GLY A 139 -5.43 8.88 -11.98
C GLY A 139 -4.64 7.73 -12.57
N VAL A 140 -4.47 7.77 -13.90
CA VAL A 140 -3.74 6.75 -14.67
C VAL A 140 -2.66 7.45 -15.49
N VAL A 141 -1.43 6.97 -15.37
CA VAL A 141 -0.29 7.47 -16.12
C VAL A 141 0.41 6.30 -16.82
N GLY A 142 0.91 6.57 -18.01
CA GLY A 142 1.81 5.71 -18.76
C GLY A 142 2.64 6.59 -19.68
N GLY A 143 3.89 6.19 -19.92
CA GLY A 143 4.80 6.98 -20.75
C GLY A 143 6.05 6.19 -21.11
N SER A 144 6.70 6.63 -22.17
CA SER A 144 8.00 6.17 -22.64
C SER A 144 8.77 7.37 -23.20
N PHE A 145 10.01 7.15 -23.61
CA PHE A 145 10.83 8.15 -24.29
C PHE A 145 10.78 7.97 -25.80
N GLY A 146 10.92 9.07 -26.55
CA GLY A 146 11.21 9.04 -27.98
C GLY A 146 12.72 9.10 -28.25
N PHE A 147 13.24 8.14 -28.99
CA PHE A 147 14.66 7.96 -29.32
C PHE A 147 14.94 7.98 -30.83
N GLN A 148 13.93 8.23 -31.67
CA GLN A 148 14.05 8.22 -33.13
C GLN A 148 15.17 9.12 -33.66
N ASP A 149 15.34 10.32 -33.07
CA ASP A 149 16.39 11.25 -33.46
C ASP A 149 17.77 10.84 -32.94
N LEU A 150 17.82 10.22 -31.76
CA LEU A 150 19.06 9.74 -31.16
C LEU A 150 19.65 8.63 -32.03
N ILE A 151 18.86 7.60 -32.36
CA ILE A 151 19.34 6.45 -33.16
C ILE A 151 19.80 6.89 -34.55
N LYS A 152 19.10 7.86 -35.16
CA LYS A 152 19.48 8.45 -36.44
C LYS A 152 20.84 9.15 -36.37
N ARG A 153 21.11 9.91 -35.29
CA ARG A 153 22.38 10.63 -35.11
C ARG A 153 23.57 9.70 -34.92
N ILE A 154 23.37 8.55 -34.28
CA ILE A 154 24.45 7.58 -34.00
C ILE A 154 24.56 6.48 -35.08
N GLY A 155 23.81 6.61 -36.19
CA GLY A 155 23.88 5.68 -37.31
C GLY A 155 23.22 4.31 -37.05
N VAL A 156 22.32 4.21 -36.07
CA VAL A 156 21.58 2.99 -35.76
C VAL A 156 20.31 2.93 -36.60
N GLU A 157 20.14 1.85 -37.34
CA GLU A 157 18.94 1.55 -38.12
C GLU A 157 17.98 0.66 -37.33
N ARG A 158 16.72 1.06 -37.22
CA ARG A 158 15.68 0.27 -36.58
C ARG A 158 14.97 -0.62 -37.61
N ARG A 159 15.06 -1.94 -37.45
CA ARG A 159 14.36 -2.93 -38.30
C ARG A 159 13.28 -3.64 -37.49
N LEU A 160 12.01 -3.37 -37.79
CA LEU A 160 10.86 -4.00 -37.14
C LEU A 160 9.98 -4.70 -38.17
N TYR A 161 9.64 -5.95 -37.88
CA TYR A 161 8.67 -6.73 -38.64
C TYR A 161 7.56 -7.15 -37.68
N THR A 162 6.31 -6.87 -38.02
CA THR A 162 5.16 -7.16 -37.15
C THR A 162 4.08 -7.95 -37.86
N ALA A 163 3.24 -8.62 -37.06
CA ALA A 163 1.99 -9.22 -37.48
C ALA A 163 0.86 -8.63 -36.62
N GLY A 164 -0.15 -8.03 -37.26
CA GLY A 164 -1.21 -7.27 -36.61
C GLY A 164 -1.00 -5.75 -36.72
N GLU A 165 -2.04 -5.04 -37.15
CA GLU A 165 -1.98 -3.63 -37.62
C GLU A 165 -1.39 -2.65 -36.59
N HIS A 166 -1.67 -2.86 -35.30
CA HIS A 166 -1.23 -1.95 -34.23
C HIS A 166 -0.13 -2.53 -33.34
N LYS A 167 0.58 -3.58 -33.79
CA LYS A 167 1.58 -4.27 -32.95
C LYS A 167 2.90 -3.50 -32.79
N ALA A 168 3.05 -2.39 -33.52
CA ALA A 168 4.14 -1.43 -33.38
C ALA A 168 3.73 -0.14 -32.63
N MET A 169 2.51 -0.09 -32.09
CA MET A 169 1.97 1.11 -31.44
C MET A 169 2.86 1.58 -30.29
N LEU A 170 3.09 2.90 -30.21
CA LEU A 170 3.92 3.57 -29.19
C LEU A 170 5.37 3.08 -29.14
N ASP A 171 5.91 2.64 -30.28
CA ASP A 171 7.32 2.29 -30.37
C ASP A 171 8.21 3.53 -30.15
N PRO A 172 9.17 3.48 -29.20
CA PRO A 172 9.99 4.64 -28.85
C PRO A 172 10.95 5.09 -29.95
N PHE A 173 11.11 4.34 -31.03
CA PHE A 173 12.06 4.62 -32.10
C PHE A 173 11.39 5.09 -33.40
N LEU A 174 10.07 5.25 -33.40
CA LEU A 174 9.29 5.85 -34.48
C LEU A 174 8.75 7.22 -34.05
N PRO A 175 8.40 8.11 -35.00
CA PRO A 175 7.60 9.29 -34.70
C PRO A 175 6.27 8.88 -34.05
N GLU A 176 5.78 9.71 -33.12
CA GLU A 176 4.50 9.46 -32.45
C GLU A 176 3.32 9.57 -33.44
N ASP A 177 2.48 8.55 -33.47
CA ASP A 177 1.24 8.53 -34.26
C ASP A 177 0.08 9.10 -33.42
N PRO A 178 -0.60 10.18 -33.86
CA PRO A 178 -1.78 10.72 -33.19
C PRO A 178 -2.89 9.70 -32.93
N ASP A 179 -3.07 8.72 -33.83
CA ASP A 179 -4.11 7.70 -33.68
C ASP A 179 -3.75 6.69 -32.58
N ASP A 180 -2.47 6.33 -32.45
CA ASP A 180 -1.96 5.53 -31.32
C ASP A 180 -2.16 6.25 -30.00
N VAL A 181 -1.88 7.56 -29.95
CA VAL A 181 -2.12 8.41 -28.78
C VAL A 181 -3.60 8.45 -28.43
N ALA A 182 -4.48 8.58 -29.42
CA ALA A 182 -5.92 8.57 -29.21
C ALA A 182 -6.41 7.23 -28.63
N ARG A 183 -5.88 6.10 -29.14
CA ARG A 183 -6.14 4.75 -28.59
C ARG A 183 -5.66 4.61 -27.15
N LEU A 184 -4.43 5.05 -26.85
CA LEU A 184 -3.87 5.01 -25.50
C LEU A 184 -4.71 5.85 -24.52
N LYS A 185 -5.11 7.06 -24.91
CA LYS A 185 -5.96 7.92 -24.07
C LYS A 185 -7.33 7.31 -23.81
N THR A 186 -7.90 6.59 -24.77
CA THR A 186 -9.15 5.84 -24.57
C THR A 186 -8.99 4.77 -23.50
N LEU A 187 -7.94 3.94 -23.61
CA LEU A 187 -7.62 2.93 -22.60
C LEU A 187 -7.40 3.55 -21.21
N GLN A 188 -6.67 4.66 -21.13
CA GLN A 188 -6.44 5.37 -19.87
C GLN A 188 -7.74 5.88 -19.25
N ARG A 189 -8.67 6.43 -20.05
CA ARG A 189 -10.00 6.87 -19.57
C ARG A 189 -10.81 5.70 -19.02
N GLU A 190 -10.78 4.54 -19.68
CA GLU A 190 -11.48 3.34 -19.21
C GLU A 190 -10.93 2.87 -17.86
N ILE A 191 -9.61 2.77 -17.71
CA ILE A 191 -8.97 2.38 -16.45
C ILE A 191 -9.26 3.42 -15.36
N HIS A 192 -9.22 4.71 -15.70
CA HIS A 192 -9.49 5.79 -14.76
C HIS A 192 -10.95 5.76 -14.26
N ALA A 193 -11.91 5.50 -15.14
CA ALA A 193 -13.32 5.36 -14.76
C ALA A 193 -13.53 4.21 -13.75
N ILE A 194 -12.82 3.09 -13.91
CA ILE A 194 -12.85 1.98 -12.95
C ILE A 194 -12.30 2.42 -11.59
N PHE A 195 -11.23 3.22 -11.56
CA PHE A 195 -10.65 3.72 -10.31
C PHE A 195 -11.60 4.71 -9.63
N ILE A 196 -12.18 5.65 -10.36
CA ILE A 196 -13.19 6.60 -9.84
C ILE A 196 -14.35 5.82 -9.21
N ALA A 197 -14.90 4.83 -9.93
CA ALA A 197 -16.01 4.02 -9.43
C ALA A 197 -15.66 3.31 -8.11
N LEU A 198 -14.46 2.75 -8.01
CA LEU A 198 -13.99 2.08 -6.79
C LEU A 198 -13.88 3.06 -5.60
N VAL A 199 -13.31 4.25 -5.82
CA VAL A 199 -13.18 5.26 -4.76
C VAL A 199 -14.57 5.75 -4.32
N LYS A 200 -15.48 6.00 -5.26
CA LYS A 200 -16.85 6.40 -4.95
C LYS A 200 -17.62 5.34 -4.17
N ASP A 201 -17.48 4.06 -4.54
CA ASP A 201 -18.10 2.94 -3.82
C ASP A 201 -17.57 2.82 -2.39
N SER A 202 -16.26 2.95 -2.20
CA SER A 202 -15.62 2.88 -0.88
C SER A 202 -15.96 4.06 0.02
N ARG A 203 -15.77 5.29 -0.48
CA ARG A 203 -15.85 6.51 0.33
C ARG A 203 -17.29 7.02 0.45
N GLY A 204 -18.09 6.85 -0.60
CA GLY A 204 -19.50 7.23 -0.64
C GLY A 204 -19.72 8.71 -0.28
N ALA A 205 -20.69 8.96 0.59
CA ALA A 205 -21.05 10.31 1.05
C ALA A 205 -19.93 11.02 1.86
N ARG A 206 -18.81 10.34 2.16
CA ARG A 206 -17.68 10.97 2.84
C ARG A 206 -16.92 11.92 1.91
N LEU A 207 -16.97 11.73 0.60
CA LEU A 207 -16.33 12.63 -0.37
C LEU A 207 -17.03 13.99 -0.35
N LYS A 208 -16.25 15.07 -0.22
CA LYS A 208 -16.78 16.43 0.02
C LYS A 208 -16.50 17.43 -1.09
N GLU A 209 -15.83 17.02 -2.15
CA GLU A 209 -15.56 17.87 -3.32
C GLU A 209 -16.09 17.21 -4.59
N ALA A 210 -16.11 17.99 -5.66
CA ALA A 210 -16.53 17.54 -6.98
C ALA A 210 -15.50 16.61 -7.65
N ASP A 211 -15.99 15.82 -8.61
CA ASP A 211 -15.20 14.84 -9.36
C ASP A 211 -13.99 15.47 -10.07
N ASP A 212 -14.15 16.68 -10.60
CA ASP A 212 -13.15 17.45 -11.33
C ASP A 212 -12.03 18.01 -10.43
N VAL A 213 -12.17 17.89 -9.11
CA VAL A 213 -11.12 18.16 -8.13
C VAL A 213 -10.48 16.85 -7.67
N LEU A 214 -11.30 15.86 -7.29
CA LEU A 214 -10.82 14.64 -6.62
C LEU A 214 -10.14 13.65 -7.57
N PHE A 215 -10.54 13.63 -8.85
CA PHE A 215 -10.15 12.60 -9.80
C PHE A 215 -9.28 13.16 -10.94
N THR A 216 -8.39 14.10 -10.62
CA THR A 216 -7.46 14.72 -11.58
C THR A 216 -6.10 14.04 -11.64
N GLY A 217 -5.78 13.20 -10.66
CA GLY A 217 -4.44 12.65 -10.44
C GLY A 217 -3.59 13.47 -9.45
N GLU A 218 -4.12 14.58 -8.92
CA GLU A 218 -3.50 15.33 -7.83
C GLU A 218 -3.45 14.52 -6.53
N TYR A 219 -2.51 14.86 -5.64
CA TYR A 219 -2.37 14.27 -4.31
C TYR A 219 -2.33 15.37 -3.25
N TRP A 220 -2.72 15.02 -2.03
CA TRP A 220 -2.91 15.97 -0.94
C TRP A 220 -2.26 15.49 0.34
N ALA A 221 -1.85 16.44 1.17
CA ALA A 221 -1.43 16.19 2.55
C ALA A 221 -2.60 15.65 3.39
N GLY A 222 -2.31 15.04 4.54
CA GLY A 222 -3.29 14.33 5.38
C GLY A 222 -4.45 15.20 5.83
N GLU A 223 -4.19 16.42 6.30
CA GLU A 223 -5.27 17.33 6.75
C GLU A 223 -6.23 17.67 5.60
N ARG A 224 -5.69 18.02 4.44
CA ARG A 224 -6.50 18.29 3.24
C ARG A 224 -7.25 17.01 2.84
N SER A 225 -6.61 15.85 2.88
CA SER A 225 -7.24 14.56 2.57
C SER A 225 -8.44 14.24 3.47
N VAL A 226 -8.37 14.55 4.76
CA VAL A 226 -9.52 14.44 5.68
C VAL A 226 -10.62 15.45 5.31
N SER A 227 -10.24 16.69 5.00
CA SER A 227 -11.20 17.72 4.58
C SER A 227 -11.92 17.38 3.27
N LEU A 228 -11.26 16.65 2.36
CA LEU A 228 -11.78 16.16 1.08
C LEU A 228 -12.63 14.89 1.22
N GLY A 229 -12.53 14.19 2.35
CA GLY A 229 -13.16 12.89 2.54
C GLY A 229 -12.34 11.69 2.04
N LEU A 230 -11.11 11.92 1.61
CA LEU A 230 -10.18 10.87 1.17
C LEU A 230 -9.61 10.05 2.33
N ALA A 231 -9.54 10.65 3.52
CA ALA A 231 -9.28 9.99 4.79
C ALA A 231 -10.38 10.33 5.80
N ASP A 232 -10.47 9.57 6.89
CA ASP A 232 -11.50 9.74 7.92
C ASP A 232 -11.02 10.59 9.09
N LYS A 233 -9.78 10.38 9.55
CA LYS A 233 -9.23 11.09 10.71
C LYS A 233 -7.71 11.18 10.64
N ILE A 234 -7.16 12.21 11.29
CA ILE A 234 -5.75 12.24 11.65
C ILE A 234 -5.50 11.30 12.83
N GLY A 235 -4.48 10.46 12.75
CA GLY A 235 -4.10 9.58 13.85
C GLY A 235 -3.04 8.54 13.48
N ASP A 236 -2.25 8.14 14.47
CA ASP A 236 -1.29 7.04 14.34
C ASP A 236 -1.90 5.70 14.81
N LEU A 237 -1.29 4.60 14.36
CA LEU A 237 -1.72 3.23 14.67
C LEU A 237 -1.86 2.98 16.18
N ARG A 238 -0.89 3.43 16.99
CA ARG A 238 -0.81 3.05 18.39
C ARG A 238 -1.81 3.84 19.23
N SER A 239 -1.87 5.16 19.06
CA SER A 239 -2.82 6.01 19.80
C SER A 239 -4.26 5.66 19.44
N THR A 240 -4.57 5.53 18.14
CA THR A 240 -5.91 5.22 17.65
C THR A 240 -6.43 3.88 18.17
N LEU A 241 -5.59 2.83 18.15
CA LEU A 241 -6.00 1.51 18.64
C LEU A 241 -6.16 1.48 20.16
N ARG A 242 -5.35 2.24 20.91
CA ARG A 242 -5.48 2.34 22.37
C ARG A 242 -6.70 3.12 22.80
N GLU A 243 -6.98 4.24 22.12
CA GLU A 243 -8.19 5.04 22.33
C GLU A 243 -9.44 4.17 22.11
N ARG A 244 -9.45 3.37 21.04
CA ARG A 244 -10.62 2.56 20.65
C ARG A 244 -10.79 1.25 21.42
N TYR A 245 -9.68 0.56 21.71
CA TYR A 245 -9.71 -0.82 22.23
C TYR A 245 -9.03 -0.98 23.60
N GLY A 246 -8.60 0.13 24.22
CA GLY A 246 -7.96 0.19 25.53
C GLY A 246 -6.43 0.08 25.48
N ASP A 247 -5.77 0.57 26.54
CA ASP A 247 -4.30 0.66 26.63
C ASP A 247 -3.56 -0.67 26.48
N LYS A 248 -4.26 -1.78 26.77
CA LYS A 248 -3.74 -3.14 26.74
C LYS A 248 -4.00 -3.87 25.42
N VAL A 249 -4.49 -3.19 24.38
CA VAL A 249 -4.72 -3.77 23.05
C VAL A 249 -3.44 -4.45 22.54
N LEU A 250 -3.59 -5.69 22.06
CA LEU A 250 -2.52 -6.48 21.48
C LEU A 250 -2.53 -6.30 19.96
N THR A 251 -1.39 -5.90 19.42
CA THR A 251 -1.23 -5.61 17.99
C THR A 251 -0.20 -6.54 17.34
N PRO A 252 -0.47 -7.85 17.21
CA PRO A 252 0.50 -8.77 16.63
C PRO A 252 0.75 -8.42 15.17
N VAL A 253 2.01 -8.18 14.81
CA VAL A 253 2.41 -7.92 13.43
C VAL A 253 2.48 -9.24 12.68
N ILE A 254 1.70 -9.35 11.60
CA ILE A 254 1.65 -10.54 10.75
C ILE A 254 2.60 -10.32 9.58
N ALA A 255 3.81 -10.88 9.69
CA ALA A 255 4.80 -10.86 8.63
C ALA A 255 4.68 -12.09 7.70
N PRO A 256 5.19 -12.01 6.45
CA PRO A 256 5.37 -13.18 5.61
C PRO A 256 6.12 -14.28 6.36
N ALA A 257 5.85 -15.54 6.04
CA ALA A 257 6.56 -16.66 6.64
C ALA A 257 8.01 -16.66 6.13
N SER A 258 8.93 -16.13 6.92
CA SER A 258 10.37 -16.30 6.68
C SER A 258 10.70 -17.76 6.97
N GLY A 259 11.04 -18.54 5.94
CA GLY A 259 11.54 -19.90 6.14
C GLY A 259 12.74 -19.86 7.08
N MET A 260 12.87 -20.81 8.00
CA MET A 260 13.96 -20.87 8.99
C MET A 260 15.36 -20.83 8.35
N LEU A 261 15.49 -21.17 7.07
CA LEU A 261 16.72 -21.13 6.29
C LEU A 261 17.06 -19.76 5.68
N ALA A 262 16.11 -18.81 5.62
CA ALA A 262 16.36 -17.46 5.11
C ALA A 262 17.34 -16.68 6.02
N GLY A 263 17.35 -16.98 7.33
CA GLY A 263 18.30 -16.40 8.27
C GLY A 263 19.72 -17.00 8.19
N LEU A 264 19.87 -18.21 7.64
CA LEU A 264 21.15 -18.92 7.56
C LEU A 264 21.88 -18.66 6.23
N LEU A 265 21.15 -18.34 5.16
CA LEU A 265 21.70 -18.09 3.81
C LEU A 265 21.61 -16.62 3.35
N GLY A 266 21.05 -15.71 4.15
CA GLY A 266 20.49 -14.45 3.66
C GLY A 266 21.08 -13.16 4.25
N ARG A 267 22.38 -13.10 4.55
CA ARG A 267 23.08 -11.83 4.77
C ARG A 267 24.36 -11.77 3.94
N ARG A 268 24.22 -11.85 2.61
CA ARG A 268 25.26 -11.31 1.73
C ARG A 268 25.25 -9.80 1.92
N SER A 269 26.31 -9.29 2.54
CA SER A 269 26.57 -7.86 2.67
C SER A 269 26.37 -7.17 1.31
N PRO A 270 25.69 -6.00 1.25
CA PRO A 270 25.76 -5.16 0.06
C PRO A 270 27.22 -4.71 -0.09
N GLY A 271 27.92 -5.22 -1.10
CA GLY A 271 29.30 -4.82 -1.40
C GLY A 271 30.30 -5.94 -1.70
N ALA A 272 29.94 -7.23 -1.60
CA ALA A 272 30.81 -8.34 -2.01
C ALA A 272 30.34 -8.93 -3.35
N GLY A 273 30.41 -8.12 -4.40
CA GLY A 273 30.27 -8.54 -5.79
C GLY A 273 31.63 -8.85 -6.39
N SER A 274 31.79 -10.09 -6.86
CA SER A 274 32.89 -10.60 -7.66
C SER A 274 33.36 -9.63 -8.75
N LEU A 275 34.67 -9.36 -8.81
CA LEU A 275 35.36 -8.62 -9.89
C LEU A 275 35.47 -9.47 -11.18
N ALA A 276 34.35 -10.02 -11.63
CA ALA A 276 34.29 -10.74 -12.89
C ALA A 276 32.93 -10.44 -13.54
N ASP A 277 32.87 -9.29 -14.20
CA ASP A 277 32.19 -9.13 -15.50
C ASP A 277 32.59 -7.76 -16.07
N GLY A 278 33.42 -7.82 -17.11
CA GLY A 278 33.84 -6.65 -17.87
C GLY A 278 32.71 -6.15 -18.78
N ILE A 279 32.66 -4.83 -18.96
CA ILE A 279 32.06 -4.09 -20.08
C ILE A 279 30.76 -4.70 -20.65
N GLY A 280 29.60 -4.42 -20.02
CA GLY A 280 28.30 -4.62 -20.67
C GLY A 280 27.15 -4.92 -19.70
N GLY A 281 26.42 -3.88 -19.29
CA GLY A 281 25.15 -4.01 -18.55
C GLY A 281 25.24 -3.56 -17.09
N LEU A 282 24.33 -2.66 -16.68
CA LEU A 282 24.12 -2.42 -15.25
C LEU A 282 23.49 -3.69 -14.65
N PRO A 283 23.89 -4.14 -13.45
CA PRO A 283 23.20 -5.24 -12.80
C PRO A 283 21.72 -4.88 -12.60
N ASP A 284 20.81 -5.81 -12.87
CA ASP A 284 19.35 -5.62 -12.79
C ASP A 284 18.90 -4.98 -11.46
N ASP A 285 19.65 -5.23 -10.38
CA ASP A 285 19.43 -4.65 -9.05
C ASP A 285 19.57 -3.11 -9.03
N LEU A 286 20.53 -2.57 -9.77
CA LEU A 286 20.74 -1.13 -9.84
C LEU A 286 19.65 -0.46 -10.67
N ILE A 287 19.24 -1.08 -11.78
CA ILE A 287 18.13 -0.59 -12.60
C ILE A 287 16.84 -0.55 -11.78
N SER A 288 16.50 -1.66 -11.11
CA SER A 288 15.34 -1.75 -10.21
C SER A 288 15.39 -0.71 -9.08
N ALA A 289 16.57 -0.48 -8.50
CA ALA A 289 16.76 0.56 -7.49
C ALA A 289 16.49 1.96 -8.02
N LEU A 290 16.99 2.28 -9.22
CA LEU A 290 16.80 3.56 -9.87
C LEU A 290 15.34 3.79 -10.26
N GLU A 291 14.67 2.78 -10.82
CA GLU A 291 13.24 2.84 -11.14
C GLU A 291 12.40 3.05 -9.89
N THR A 292 12.67 2.29 -8.82
CA THR A 292 11.98 2.45 -7.54
C THR A 292 12.20 3.87 -7.00
N ARG A 293 13.45 4.34 -6.96
CA ARG A 293 13.79 5.70 -6.52
C ARG A 293 13.07 6.75 -7.37
N ALA A 294 13.00 6.60 -8.68
CA ALA A 294 12.31 7.54 -9.56
C ALA A 294 10.81 7.61 -9.25
N ILE A 295 10.17 6.47 -8.94
CA ILE A 295 8.75 6.43 -8.54
C ILE A 295 8.52 7.14 -7.21
N TRP A 296 9.43 7.00 -6.25
CA TRP A 296 9.34 7.63 -4.93
C TRP A 296 9.71 9.12 -4.94
N ALA A 297 10.62 9.53 -5.83
CA ALA A 297 11.08 10.91 -5.96
C ALA A 297 9.95 11.90 -6.26
N LYS A 298 8.87 11.46 -6.93
CA LYS A 298 7.68 12.29 -7.20
C LYS A 298 6.93 12.73 -5.93
N PHE A 299 7.22 12.10 -4.80
CA PHE A 299 6.67 12.40 -3.48
C PHE A 299 7.71 12.99 -2.52
N GLY A 300 8.94 13.24 -2.97
CA GLY A 300 10.01 13.81 -2.14
C GLY A 300 10.87 12.80 -1.38
N PHE A 301 10.85 11.51 -1.77
CA PHE A 301 11.63 10.42 -1.13
C PHE A 301 12.72 9.86 -2.05
#